data_AF-A0A821GRV2-F1
#
_entry.id   AF-A0A821GRV2-F1
#
_cell.length_a   1.000
_cell.length_b   1.000
_cell.length_c   1.000
_cell.angle_alpha   90.00
_cell.angle_beta   90.00
_cell.angle_gamma   90.00
#
_symmetry.space_group_name_H-M   'P 1'
#
loop_
_entity.id
_entity.type
_entity.pdbx_description
1 polymer ?
#
loop_
_entity_poly.entity_id
_entity_poly.type
_entity_poly.pdbx_seq_one_letter_code
_entity_poly.pdbx_strand_id
1 'polypeptide(L)' 'MSKELILYHYPQSTFAEKVRMAMGLKKLKWFSVITNRIPPRPYLDVLTGGYRRIPVLQ' A
#
# COMPACT_ATOMS: atom_id res chain seq x y z
N MET A 1 17.62 11.00 6.72
CA MET A 1 16.71 9.82 6.75
C MET A 1 16.24 9.54 5.34
N SER A 2 16.58 8.38 4.78
CA SER A 2 16.03 7.93 3.50
C SER A 2 14.53 7.67 3.67
N LYS A 3 13.69 8.19 2.78
CA LYS A 3 12.26 7.88 2.74
C LYS A 3 12.08 6.48 2.16
N GLU A 4 11.85 5.50 3.02
CA GLU A 4 11.52 4.15 2.60
C GLU A 4 10.07 4.10 2.11
N LEU A 5 9.84 3.50 0.94
CA LEU A 5 8.52 3.36 0.36
C LEU A 5 7.81 2.15 0.98
N ILE A 6 6.63 2.36 1.58
CA ILE A 6 5.83 1.30 2.19
C ILE A 6 4.47 1.20 1.49
N LEU A 7 4.21 0.06 0.85
CA LEU A 7 2.95 -0.19 0.18
C LEU A 7 2.02 -1.01 1.07
N TYR A 8 0.89 -0.42 1.45
CA TYR A 8 -0.23 -1.12 2.09
C TYR A 8 -1.13 -1.67 1.00
N HIS A 9 -1.22 -3.00 0.89
CA HIS A 9 -2.00 -3.64 -0.16
C HIS A 9 -2.53 -5.02 0.24
N TYR A 10 -3.33 -5.64 -0.64
CA TYR A 10 -3.60 -7.07 -0.61
C TYR A 10 -3.33 -7.68 -1.99
N PRO A 11 -2.96 -8.97 -2.09
CA PRO A 11 -2.51 -9.56 -3.35
C PRO A 11 -3.58 -9.51 -4.45
N GLN A 12 -4.84 -9.81 -4.12
CA GLN A 12 -5.95 -9.92 -5.07
C GLN A 12 -6.45 -8.58 -5.65
N SER A 13 -5.92 -7.43 -5.19
CA SER A 13 -6.32 -6.13 -5.74
C SER A 13 -5.64 -5.87 -7.08
N THR A 14 -6.43 -5.77 -8.16
CA THR A 14 -5.94 -5.36 -9.49
C THR A 14 -5.36 -3.94 -9.48
N PHE A 15 -5.90 -3.04 -8.64
CA PHE A 15 -5.35 -1.70 -8.43
C PHE A 15 -4.00 -1.72 -7.73
N ALA A 16 -3.79 -2.64 -6.77
CA ALA A 16 -2.51 -2.80 -6.13
C ALA A 16 -1.47 -3.46 -7.04
N GLU A 17 -1.89 -4.41 -7.88
CA GLU A 17 -1.00 -5.02 -8.88
C GLU A 17 -0.44 -3.98 -9.84
N LYS A 18 -1.28 -3.04 -10.30
CA LYS A 18 -0.81 -1.89 -11.11
C LYS A 18 0.33 -1.13 -10.43
N VAL A 19 0.24 -0.88 -9.12
CA VAL A 19 1.27 -0.15 -8.36
C VAL A 19 2.53 -1.00 -8.18
N ARG A 20 2.40 -2.29 -7.85
CA ARG A 20 3.54 -3.22 -7.73
C ARG A 20 4.31 -3.33 -9.05
N MET A 21 3.60 -3.46 -10.17
CA MET A 21 4.19 -3.47 -11.51
C MET A 21 4.94 -2.18 -11.80
N ALA A 22 4.35 -1.02 -11.48
CA ALA A 22 5.03 0.27 -11.64
C ALA A 22 6.31 0.39 -10.79
N MET A 23 6.29 -0.13 -9.55
CA MET A 23 7.49 -0.17 -8.69
C MET A 23 8.58 -1.07 -9.26
N GLY A 24 8.20 -2.26 -9.77
CA GLY A 24 9.12 -3.18 -10.43
C GLY A 24 9.74 -2.60 -11.71
N LEU A 25 8.92 -2.00 -12.57
CA LEU A 25 9.39 -1.32 -13.79
C LEU A 25 10.38 -0.19 -13.48
N LYS A 26 10.15 0.55 -12.38
CA LYS A 26 11.05 1.62 -11.92
C LYS A 26 12.22 1.12 -11.07
N LYS A 27 12.35 -0.19 -10.82
CA LYS A 27 13.36 -0.80 -9.95
C LYS A 27 13.44 -0.15 -8.57
N LEU A 28 12.28 0.25 -8.03
CA LEU A 28 12.23 0.87 -6.70
C LEU A 28 12.35 -0.20 -5.62
N LYS A 29 13.10 0.10 -4.56
CA LYS A 29 13.07 -0.67 -3.32
C LYS A 29 11.88 -0.20 -2.49
N TRP A 30 11.02 -1.13 -2.08
CA TRP A 30 9.83 -0.85 -1.30
C TRP A 30 9.50 -2.03 -0.37
N PHE A 31 8.70 -1.77 0.66
CA PHE A 31 8.23 -2.77 1.62
C PHE A 31 6.76 -3.07 1.41
N SER A 32 6.40 -4.35 1.48
CA SER A 32 5.02 -4.83 1.38
C SER A 32 4.39 -4.97 2.76
N VAL A 33 3.22 -4.35 2.96
CA VAL A 33 2.38 -4.56 4.13
C VAL A 33 1.02 -5.09 3.70
N ILE A 34 0.76 -6.36 4.01
CA ILE A 34 -0.53 -6.99 3.71
C ILE A 34 -1.60 -6.43 4.65
N THR A 35 -2.68 -5.92 4.07
CA THR A 35 -3.75 -5.21 4.77
C THR A 35 -5.12 -5.78 4.41
N ASN A 36 -6.03 -5.82 5.37
CA ASN A 36 -7.42 -6.25 5.14
C ASN A 36 -8.12 -5.39 4.07
N ARG A 37 -8.78 -6.04 3.11
CA ARG A 37 -9.56 -5.35 2.07
C ARG A 37 -10.72 -4.54 2.66
N ILE A 38 -11.31 -5.03 3.74
CA ILE A 38 -12.50 -4.46 4.38
C ILE A 38 -12.09 -3.78 5.71
N PRO A 39 -12.64 -2.61 6.05
CA PRO A 39 -12.51 -2.01 7.39
C PRO A 39 -13.05 -2.93 8.50
N PRO A 40 -12.62 -2.79 9.75
CA PRO A 40 -11.74 -1.73 10.28
C PRO A 40 -10.25 -1.98 10.00
N ARG A 41 -9.46 -0.90 9.89
CA ARG A 41 -8.00 -0.96 9.78
C ARG A 41 -7.36 0.08 10.70
N PRO A 42 -7.33 -0.18 12.02
CA PRO A 42 -7.02 0.85 13.01
C PRO A 42 -5.68 1.57 12.76
N TYR A 43 -4.65 0.85 12.30
CA TYR A 43 -3.35 1.46 12.00
C TYR A 43 -3.35 2.30 10.71
N LEU A 44 -3.97 1.81 9.64
CA LEU A 44 -3.99 2.52 8.36
C LEU A 44 -4.99 3.68 8.35
N ASP A 45 -6.09 3.55 9.08
CA ASP A 45 -7.10 4.60 9.19
C ASP A 45 -6.50 5.86 9.85
N VAL A 46 -5.61 5.69 10.84
CA VAL A 46 -4.83 6.78 11.45
C VAL A 46 -3.88 7.43 10.45
N LEU A 47 -3.16 6.65 9.64
CA LEU A 47 -2.20 7.16 8.65
C LEU A 47 -2.86 7.94 7.51
N THR A 48 -4.10 7.57 7.18
CA THR A 48 -4.79 8.09 6.00
C THR A 48 -5.94 9.05 6.31
N GLY A 49 -6.18 9.34 7.59
CA GLY A 49 -7.29 10.20 8.02
C GLY A 49 -8.67 9.62 7.65
N GLY A 50 -8.80 8.29 7.62
CA GLY A 50 -10.06 7.61 7.29
C GLY A 50 -10.27 7.30 5.80
N TYR A 51 -9.25 7.42 4.94
CA TYR A 51 -9.36 6.95 3.56
C TYR A 51 -9.53 5.43 3.49
N ARG A 52 -10.61 4.98 2.83
CA ARG A 52 -11.05 3.57 2.93
C ARG A 52 -10.59 2.67 1.78
N ARG A 53 -9.87 3.19 0.76
CA ARG A 53 -9.43 2.39 -0.39
C ARG A 53 -7.98 1.92 -0.23
N ILE A 54 -7.65 0.83 -0.91
CA ILE A 54 -6.33 0.16 -0.93
C ILE A 54 -5.99 -0.09 -2.41
N PRO A 55 -4.76 0.17 -2.89
CA PRO A 55 -3.52 0.40 -2.12
C PRO A 55 -3.31 1.82 -1.58
N VAL A 56 -2.41 1.95 -0.59
CA VAL A 56 -1.88 3.22 -0.06
C VAL A 56 -0.35 3.13 -0.02
N LEU A 57 0.33 4.22 -0.41
CA LEU A 57 1.79 4.35 -0.34
C LEU A 57 2.14 5.37 0.74
N GLN A 58 3.02 4.99 1.65
CA GLN A 58 3.65 5.87 2.64
C GLN A 58 5.10 6.14 2.26
#